data_AF-K2C420-F1
#
_entry.id   AF-K2C420-F1
#
_cell.length_a   1.000
_cell.length_b   1.000
_cell.length_c   1.000
_cell.angle_alpha   90.00
_cell.angle_beta   90.00
_cell.angle_gamma   90.00
#
_symmetry.space_group_name_H-M   'P 1'
#
loop_
_entity.id
_entity.type
_entity.pdbx_description
1 polymer ?
#
loop_
_entity_poly.entity_id
_entity_poly.type
_entity_poly.pdbx_seq_one_letter_code
_entity_poly.pdbx_strand_id
1 'polypeptide(L)'
;IIDAAGRRHPHQTLVSAYKSFLLRRYSPRTLRMFNSYIPQPSTFWSRAAYKFIGEFDTKLRYTMDYDYWLRLSAKYPLYYLPMSLSAFRRHATSKSDTGTTAQLAEELMVARSHRSSVLELLVHRAHSQVALFIYHLLT
;
A
#
# COMPACT_ATOMS: atom_id res chain seq x y z
N ILE A 1 0.11 2.81 13.55
CA ILE A 1 -0.52 4.15 13.50
C ILE A 1 -0.80 4.65 14.93
N ILE A 2 -0.85 5.95 15.14
CA ILE A 2 -1.08 6.57 16.44
C ILE A 2 -2.12 7.67 16.29
N ASP A 3 -2.87 7.95 17.36
CA ASP A 3 -3.78 9.11 17.43
C ASP A 3 -2.98 10.42 17.59
N ALA A 4 -3.69 11.55 17.66
CA ALA A 4 -3.08 12.87 17.88
C ALA A 4 -2.30 12.95 19.20
N ALA A 5 -2.67 12.16 20.20
CA ALA A 5 -2.01 12.07 21.51
C ALA A 5 -0.89 11.02 21.57
N GLY A 6 -0.56 10.36 20.44
CA GLY A 6 0.49 9.34 20.36
C GLY A 6 0.08 7.95 20.82
N ARG A 7 -1.19 7.73 21.16
CA ARG A 7 -1.70 6.42 21.60
C ARG A 7 -1.99 5.52 20.41
N ARG A 8 -1.79 4.21 20.59
CA ARG A 8 -2.12 3.22 19.55
C ARG A 8 -3.63 3.10 19.36
N HIS A 9 -4.07 3.01 18.12
CA HIS A 9 -5.50 2.85 17.80
C HIS A 9 -5.92 1.38 17.99
N PRO A 10 -7.09 1.09 18.61
CA PRO A 10 -7.47 -0.26 19.06
C PRO A 10 -7.54 -1.32 17.94
N HIS A 11 -8.04 -0.98 16.74
CA HIS A 11 -8.19 -1.93 15.63
C HIS A 11 -6.92 -2.19 14.80
N GLN A 12 -5.78 -1.59 15.16
CA GLN A 12 -4.57 -1.73 14.36
C GLN A 12 -3.93 -3.09 14.39
N THR A 13 -4.07 -3.82 15.48
CA THR A 13 -3.33 -5.07 15.65
C THR A 13 -3.69 -6.07 14.55
N LEU A 14 -4.95 -6.12 14.13
CA LEU A 14 -5.43 -6.98 13.04
C LEU A 14 -4.92 -6.51 11.67
N VAL A 15 -5.07 -5.22 11.36
CA VAL A 15 -4.59 -4.65 10.08
C VAL A 15 -3.07 -4.79 9.95
N SER A 16 -2.33 -4.54 11.03
CA SER A 16 -0.88 -4.74 11.10
C SER A 16 -0.50 -6.20 10.94
N ALA A 17 -1.21 -7.14 11.58
CA ALA A 17 -0.96 -8.57 11.41
C ALA A 17 -1.19 -9.02 9.96
N TYR A 18 -2.29 -8.59 9.35
CA TYR A 18 -2.60 -8.84 7.93
C TYR A 18 -1.52 -8.29 6.99
N LYS A 19 -1.10 -7.02 7.17
CA LYS A 19 -0.05 -6.43 6.34
C LYS A 19 1.30 -7.12 6.55
N SER A 20 1.67 -7.44 7.78
CA SER A 20 2.89 -8.19 8.10
C SER A 20 2.88 -9.60 7.48
N PHE A 21 1.72 -10.26 7.43
CA PHE A 21 1.57 -11.54 6.75
C PHE A 21 1.84 -11.40 5.24
N LEU A 22 1.23 -10.40 4.58
CA LEU A 22 1.47 -10.15 3.16
C LEU A 22 2.91 -9.75 2.84
N LEU A 23 3.53 -8.93 3.70
CA LEU A 23 4.94 -8.55 3.56
C LEU A 23 5.85 -9.78 3.69
N ARG A 24 5.58 -10.67 4.64
CA ARG A 24 6.34 -11.91 4.81
C ARG A 24 6.18 -12.88 3.63
N ARG A 25 5.05 -12.81 2.93
CA ARG A 25 4.75 -13.62 1.73
C ARG A 25 4.87 -12.82 0.43
N TYR A 26 5.65 -11.74 0.46
CA TYR A 26 5.81 -10.86 -0.68
C TYR A 26 6.27 -11.63 -1.93
N SER A 27 5.63 -11.31 -3.05
CA SER A 27 6.08 -11.59 -4.40
C SER A 27 5.59 -10.46 -5.33
N PRO A 28 6.17 -10.31 -6.53
CA PRO A 28 5.66 -9.35 -7.52
C PRO A 28 4.19 -9.59 -7.87
N ARG A 29 3.72 -10.85 -7.82
CA ARG A 29 2.33 -11.22 -8.07
C ARG A 29 1.40 -10.75 -6.95
N THR A 30 1.77 -10.97 -5.69
CA THR A 30 0.96 -10.52 -4.56
C THR A 30 0.88 -9.00 -4.50
N LEU A 31 1.94 -8.28 -4.90
CA LEU A 31 1.94 -6.82 -4.99
C LEU A 31 0.93 -6.30 -6.03
N ARG A 32 0.69 -7.02 -7.12
CA ARG A 32 -0.38 -6.70 -8.09
C ARG A 32 -1.78 -7.07 -7.59
N MET A 33 -1.89 -8.13 -6.78
CA MET A 33 -3.16 -8.71 -6.33
C MET A 33 -3.80 -8.03 -5.13
N PHE A 34 -3.03 -7.37 -4.27
CA PHE A 34 -3.55 -6.82 -3.01
C PHE A 34 -3.33 -5.31 -2.94
N ASN A 35 -4.21 -4.62 -2.22
CA ASN A 35 -4.06 -3.18 -1.96
C ASN A 35 -2.70 -2.88 -1.34
N SER A 36 -2.16 -1.68 -1.58
CA SER A 36 -0.78 -1.33 -1.22
C SER A 36 -0.47 -1.65 0.24
N TYR A 37 0.26 -2.75 0.45
CA TYR A 37 0.61 -3.28 1.77
C TYR A 37 2.05 -2.99 2.17
N ILE A 38 2.83 -2.36 1.27
CA ILE A 38 4.19 -1.87 1.54
C ILE A 38 4.09 -0.47 2.15
N PRO A 39 4.47 -0.26 3.42
CA PRO A 39 4.39 1.04 4.07
C PRO A 39 5.52 1.97 3.60
N GLN A 40 5.17 3.06 2.93
CA GLN A 40 6.13 4.09 2.50
C GLN A 40 7.09 4.57 3.61
N PRO A 41 6.66 4.93 4.84
CA PRO A 41 7.56 5.47 5.87
C PRO A 41 8.51 4.43 6.48
N SER A 42 8.42 3.16 6.09
CA SER A 42 9.33 2.09 6.53
C SER A 42 9.99 1.37 5.36
N THR A 43 9.99 1.99 4.19
CA THR A 43 10.62 1.44 2.98
C THR A 43 11.82 2.29 2.61
N PHE A 44 12.95 1.62 2.37
CA PHE A 44 14.22 2.25 2.00
C PHE A 44 14.72 1.63 0.70
N TRP A 45 15.32 2.44 -0.16
CA TRP A 45 15.94 1.99 -1.40
C TRP A 45 17.18 2.84 -1.71
N SER A 46 18.11 2.29 -2.47
CA SER A 46 19.35 2.99 -2.78
C SER A 46 19.10 4.15 -3.75
N ARG A 47 19.96 5.18 -3.69
CA ARG A 47 19.97 6.26 -4.69
C ARG A 47 20.15 5.75 -6.11
N ALA A 48 20.93 4.68 -6.29
CA ALA A 48 21.14 4.05 -7.60
C ALA A 48 19.83 3.45 -8.13
N ALA A 49 19.08 2.72 -7.29
CA ALA A 49 17.77 2.19 -7.67
C ALA A 49 16.78 3.32 -8.00
N TYR A 50 16.77 4.41 -7.22
CA TYR A 50 15.95 5.58 -7.52
C TYR A 50 16.26 6.20 -8.88
N LYS A 51 17.53 6.46 -9.17
CA LYS A 51 17.94 7.00 -10.47
C LYS A 51 17.59 6.09 -11.64
N PHE A 52 17.64 4.78 -11.43
CA PHE A 52 17.31 3.80 -12.46
C PHE A 52 15.79 3.70 -12.71
N ILE A 53 14.99 3.72 -11.65
CA ILE A 53 13.52 3.62 -11.72
C ILE A 53 12.87 4.93 -12.18
N GLY A 54 13.48 6.07 -11.85
CA GLY A 54 13.00 7.40 -12.17
C GLY A 54 12.02 7.97 -11.14
N GLU A 55 11.48 9.15 -11.45
CA GLU A 55 10.63 9.92 -10.55
C GLU A 55 9.28 9.24 -10.22
N PHE A 56 8.59 9.79 -9.22
CA PHE A 56 7.19 9.48 -8.95
C PHE A 56 6.29 10.09 -10.03
N ASP A 57 5.21 9.42 -10.40
CA ASP A 57 4.19 10.01 -11.26
C ASP A 57 3.36 11.02 -10.46
N THR A 58 3.60 12.31 -10.70
CA THR A 58 2.92 13.41 -10.00
C THR A 58 1.44 13.54 -10.35
N LYS A 59 0.94 12.77 -11.33
CA LYS A 59 -0.49 12.70 -11.65
C LYS A 59 -1.26 11.82 -10.66
N LEU A 60 -0.58 10.91 -9.95
CA LEU A 60 -1.17 10.06 -8.94
C LEU A 60 -1.33 10.82 -7.62
N ARG A 61 -2.53 10.83 -7.04
CA ARG A 61 -2.83 11.63 -5.85
C ARG A 61 -2.70 10.84 -4.53
N TYR A 62 -2.90 9.53 -4.61
CA TYR A 62 -2.95 8.62 -3.46
C TYR A 62 -1.93 7.49 -3.53
N THR A 63 -1.53 7.06 -4.72
CA THR A 63 -0.88 5.76 -4.95
C THR A 63 0.48 5.87 -5.65
N MET A 64 1.13 7.03 -5.53
CA MET A 64 2.48 7.27 -6.08
C MET A 64 3.50 6.22 -5.61
N ASP A 65 3.41 5.83 -4.34
CA ASP A 65 4.27 4.83 -3.74
C ASP A 65 3.97 3.43 -4.30
N TYR A 66 2.69 3.06 -4.45
CA TYR A 66 2.29 1.80 -5.06
C TYR A 66 2.80 1.63 -6.49
N ASP A 67 2.61 2.65 -7.34
CA ASP A 67 3.19 2.67 -8.70
C ASP A 67 4.70 2.46 -8.67
N TYR A 68 5.38 3.19 -7.78
CA TYR A 68 6.82 3.11 -7.64
C TYR A 68 7.29 1.73 -7.17
N TRP A 69 6.58 1.08 -6.24
CA TRP A 69 6.90 -0.29 -5.80
C TRP A 69 6.72 -1.32 -6.91
N LEU A 70 5.70 -1.16 -7.76
CA LEU A 70 5.51 -2.04 -8.92
C LEU A 70 6.69 -1.91 -9.90
N ARG A 71 7.10 -0.68 -10.23
CA ARG A 71 8.29 -0.44 -11.08
C ARG A 71 9.58 -0.97 -10.46
N LEU A 72 9.78 -0.71 -9.17
CA LEU A 72 10.97 -1.15 -8.43
C LEU A 72 11.03 -2.69 -8.38
N SER A 73 9.92 -3.35 -8.05
CA SER A 73 9.83 -4.81 -7.96
C SER A 73 10.07 -5.55 -9.29
N ALA A 74 9.83 -4.87 -10.41
CA ALA A 74 10.08 -5.43 -11.74
C ALA A 74 11.58 -5.46 -12.09
N LYS A 75 12.43 -4.76 -11.34
CA LYS A 75 13.86 -4.59 -11.61
C LYS A 75 14.76 -5.05 -10.47
N TYR A 76 14.26 -5.00 -9.24
CA TYR A 76 15.03 -5.35 -8.04
C TYR A 76 14.21 -6.23 -7.10
N PRO A 77 14.86 -7.17 -6.39
CA PRO A 77 14.22 -7.87 -5.29
C PRO A 77 13.87 -6.90 -4.16
N LEU A 78 12.71 -7.08 -3.54
CA LEU A 78 12.32 -6.39 -2.32
C LEU A 78 12.44 -7.35 -1.14
N TYR A 79 12.98 -6.85 -0.02
CA TYR A 79 13.22 -7.63 1.19
C TYR A 79 12.37 -7.10 2.33
N TYR A 80 11.72 -8.02 3.05
CA TYR A 80 10.95 -7.69 4.24
C TYR A 80 11.84 -7.73 5.48
N LEU A 81 11.82 -6.65 6.25
CA LEU A 81 12.43 -6.55 7.57
C LEU A 81 11.33 -6.64 8.63
N PRO A 82 11.28 -7.69 9.48
CA PRO A 82 10.24 -7.89 10.48
C PRO A 82 10.44 -6.99 11.72
N MET A 83 10.53 -5.68 11.49
CA MET A 83 10.74 -4.66 12.52
C MET A 83 9.86 -3.44 12.25
N SER A 84 9.29 -2.87 13.30
CA SER A 84 8.56 -1.59 13.19
C SER A 84 9.57 -0.44 13.20
N LEU A 85 9.69 0.27 12.08
CA LEU A 85 10.61 1.41 11.92
C LEU A 85 9.92 2.77 11.95
N SER A 86 8.59 2.80 11.84
CA SER A 86 7.82 4.05 11.82
C SER A 86 6.42 3.90 12.42
N ALA A 87 5.82 5.02 12.80
CA ALA A 87 4.42 5.12 13.17
C ALA A 87 3.75 6.25 12.37
N PHE A 88 2.63 5.93 11.72
CA PHE A 88 1.81 6.92 11.03
C PHE A 88 0.82 7.58 12.00
N ARG A 89 0.76 8.91 12.06
CA ARG A 89 -0.25 9.63 12.84
C ARG A 89 -1.53 9.80 12.03
N ARG A 90 -2.65 9.27 12.52
CA ARG A 90 -3.98 9.55 11.94
C ARG A 90 -4.59 10.78 12.59
N HIS A 91 -5.20 11.62 11.77
CA HIS A 91 -5.98 12.79 12.16
C HIS A 91 -7.12 12.98 11.16
N ALA A 92 -8.17 13.72 11.55
CA ALA A 92 -9.43 13.84 10.81
C ALA A 92 -9.29 14.36 9.36
N THR A 93 -8.20 15.06 9.04
CA THR A 93 -7.91 15.57 7.68
C THR A 93 -6.91 14.70 6.92
N SER A 94 -6.59 13.50 7.42
CA SER A 94 -5.70 12.59 6.71
C SER A 94 -6.35 12.10 5.41
N LYS A 95 -5.56 11.98 4.33
CA LYS A 95 -6.04 11.49 3.02
C LYS A 95 -6.78 10.15 3.11
N SER A 96 -6.42 9.33 4.11
CA SER A 96 -7.01 8.02 4.37
C SER A 96 -8.40 8.06 5.04
N ASP A 97 -8.85 9.20 5.59
CA ASP A 97 -10.21 9.34 6.13
C ASP A 97 -11.19 9.88 5.08
N THR A 98 -10.74 10.76 4.18
CA THR A 98 -11.62 11.42 3.21
C THR A 98 -11.55 10.84 1.80
N GLY A 99 -10.58 9.97 1.53
CA GLY A 99 -10.19 9.56 0.18
C GLY A 99 -10.22 8.07 -0.12
N THR A 100 -10.70 7.21 0.79
CA THR A 100 -10.59 5.74 0.66
C THR A 100 -11.10 5.20 -0.67
N THR A 101 -12.31 5.59 -1.11
CA THR A 101 -12.87 5.13 -2.39
C THR A 101 -12.03 5.60 -3.59
N ALA A 102 -11.57 6.84 -3.58
CA ALA A 102 -10.73 7.40 -4.64
C ALA A 102 -9.35 6.74 -4.67
N GLN A 103 -8.76 6.48 -3.50
CA GLN A 103 -7.50 5.74 -3.36
C GLN A 103 -7.64 4.34 -3.95
N LEU A 104 -8.66 3.56 -3.54
CA LEU A 104 -8.85 2.19 -4.03
C LEU A 104 -9.12 2.13 -5.54
N ALA A 105 -9.80 3.15 -6.10
CA ALA A 105 -10.00 3.28 -7.54
C ALA A 105 -8.67 3.58 -8.27
N GLU A 106 -7.84 4.48 -7.73
CA GLU A 106 -6.51 4.79 -8.26
C GLU A 106 -5.57 3.58 -8.17
N GLU A 107 -5.59 2.82 -7.06
CA GLU A 107 -4.80 1.57 -6.91
C GLU A 107 -5.13 0.55 -8.00
N LEU A 108 -6.42 0.34 -8.28
CA LEU A 108 -6.85 -0.58 -9.33
C LEU A 108 -6.45 -0.08 -10.73
N MET A 109 -6.49 1.24 -10.96
CA MET A 109 -6.02 1.84 -12.21
C MET A 109 -4.53 1.61 -12.41
N VAL A 110 -3.72 1.87 -11.38
CA VAL A 110 -2.27 1.63 -11.40
C VAL A 110 -1.98 0.15 -11.65
N ALA A 111 -2.64 -0.77 -10.92
CA ALA A 111 -2.45 -2.21 -11.11
C ALA A 111 -2.71 -2.64 -12.57
N ARG A 112 -3.75 -2.07 -13.23
CA ARG A 112 -4.03 -2.32 -14.66
C ARG A 112 -2.90 -1.85 -15.58
N SER A 113 -2.34 -0.67 -15.32
CA SER A 113 -1.24 -0.10 -16.10
C SER A 113 0.06 -0.92 -16.01
N HIS A 114 0.23 -1.71 -14.95
CA HIS A 114 1.44 -2.53 -14.69
C HIS A 114 1.33 -3.99 -15.17
N ARG A 115 0.64 -4.22 -16.30
CA ARG A 115 0.51 -5.55 -16.94
C ARG A 115 -0.05 -6.65 -16.03
N SER A 116 -0.90 -6.29 -15.07
CA SER A 116 -1.59 -7.28 -14.24
C SER A 116 -2.50 -8.16 -15.10
N SER A 117 -2.48 -9.46 -14.86
CA SER A 117 -3.39 -10.41 -15.50
C SER A 117 -4.84 -10.19 -15.04
N VAL A 118 -5.82 -10.69 -15.81
CA VAL A 118 -7.25 -10.59 -15.45
C VAL A 118 -7.51 -11.18 -14.06
N LEU A 119 -6.91 -12.33 -13.73
CA LEU A 119 -7.05 -12.93 -12.41
C LEU A 119 -6.47 -12.04 -11.31
N GLU A 120 -5.29 -11.46 -11.52
CA GLU A 120 -4.68 -10.53 -10.55
C GLU A 120 -5.58 -9.31 -10.31
N LEU A 121 -6.18 -8.77 -11.37
CA LEU A 121 -7.12 -7.65 -11.28
C LEU A 121 -8.44 -8.00 -10.61
N LEU A 122 -8.97 -9.22 -10.81
CA LEU A 122 -10.16 -9.70 -10.13
C LEU A 122 -9.91 -9.85 -8.62
N VAL A 123 -8.77 -10.46 -8.25
CA VAL A 123 -8.36 -10.57 -6.84
C VAL A 123 -8.16 -9.19 -6.24
N HIS A 124 -7.48 -8.29 -6.93
CA HIS A 124 -7.29 -6.90 -6.49
C HIS A 124 -8.62 -6.20 -6.26
N ARG A 125 -9.55 -6.29 -7.21
CA ARG A 125 -10.87 -5.67 -7.07
C ARG A 125 -11.64 -6.27 -5.91
N ALA A 126 -11.67 -7.59 -5.75
CA ALA A 126 -12.35 -8.26 -4.64
C ALA A 126 -11.76 -7.82 -3.30
N HIS A 127 -10.42 -7.78 -3.21
CA HIS A 127 -9.72 -7.32 -2.03
C HIS A 127 -10.05 -5.85 -1.69
N SER A 128 -10.08 -4.96 -2.70
CA SER A 128 -10.52 -3.56 -2.51
C SER A 128 -11.95 -3.45 -2.00
N GLN A 129 -12.88 -4.29 -2.48
CA GLN A 129 -14.28 -4.28 -2.00
C GLN A 129 -14.37 -4.74 -0.54
N VAL A 130 -13.63 -5.78 -0.17
CA VAL A 130 -13.56 -6.24 1.24
C VAL A 130 -12.98 -5.15 2.14
N ALA A 131 -11.89 -4.50 1.71
CA ALA A 131 -11.28 -3.40 2.46
C ALA A 131 -12.26 -2.22 2.65
N LEU A 132 -13.00 -1.85 1.60
CA LEU A 132 -14.00 -0.78 1.66
C LEU A 132 -15.19 -1.15 2.55
N PHE A 133 -15.66 -2.40 2.48
CA PHE A 133 -16.72 -2.90 3.34
C PHE A 133 -16.32 -2.85 4.82
N ILE A 134 -15.12 -3.34 5.16
CA ILE A 134 -14.56 -3.27 6.51
C ILE A 134 -14.43 -1.81 6.96
N TYR A 135 -13.97 -0.92 6.09
CA TYR A 135 -13.87 0.51 6.39
C TYR A 135 -15.24 1.09 6.78
N HIS A 136 -16.29 0.80 6.01
CA HIS A 136 -17.66 1.26 6.31
C HIS A 136 -18.26 0.64 7.57
N LEU A 137 -17.83 -0.55 7.99
CA LEU A 137 -18.27 -1.13 9.27
C LEU A 137 -17.59 -0.50 10.49
N LEU A 138 -16.42 0.10 10.31
CA LEU A 138 -15.58 0.65 11.37
C LEU A 138 -15.67 2.18 11.51
N THR A 139 -16.43 2.84 10.63
CA THR A 139 -16.65 4.30 10.60
C THR A 139 -18.11 4.58 10.92
#